data_AF-A0A4Q6EW97-F1
#
_entry.id   AF-A0A4Q6EW97-F1
#
_cell.length_a   1.000
_cell.length_b   1.000
_cell.length_c   1.000
_cell.angle_alpha   90.00
_cell.angle_beta   90.00
_cell.angle_gamma   90.00
#
_symmetry.space_group_name_H-M   'P 1'
#
loop_
_entity.id
_entity.type
_entity.pdbx_description
1 polymer ?
#
loop_
_entity_poly.entity_id
_entity_poly.type
_entity_poly.pdbx_seq_one_letter_code
_entity_poly.pdbx_strand_id
1 'polypeptide(L)'
;MKHAQKTTATLLLASLFVGEASFAAEYGTRVVKEHETLSGIAFSDLEGSIYHKKNGNLRKLMALNPWIKDGDEIKPGQVLVMPRNYTQAKATKSPAREVASVKESVEEAVSAAAEAAGEKSSAPAAQECRAPASETPEDGFTPLSHLGFSLGTEYFRIDGTDKATRGTATILSRMSPAVRAFWRLDWSEEWSSILAFRFRSDRVSASDNGNKRIEEADGKSWGFSASVERRWGKNGRTRANLGRQEYLFARAPTAQTITLDRVGTTFAGLEHEQTLVRVKSASAGIGAAANALLPSDGPGYKIETGWNGRGFAFVQHERESFSIRGDLFLEKQTQNSSLAEQKTTTTGMALGLIWKLQ
;
A
#
# COMPACT_ATOMS: atom_id res chain seq x y z
N MET A 1 40.63 10.26 -21.67
CA MET A 1 40.44 8.92 -22.26
C MET A 1 41.33 7.92 -21.55
N LYS A 2 40.74 7.02 -20.75
CA LYS A 2 41.14 5.62 -20.55
C LYS A 2 40.16 5.00 -19.54
N HIS A 3 39.65 3.82 -19.90
CA HIS A 3 38.58 3.07 -19.26
C HIS A 3 38.90 2.68 -17.81
N ALA A 4 37.91 2.76 -16.93
CA ALA A 4 37.88 2.01 -15.69
C ALA A 4 36.52 1.29 -15.56
N GLN A 5 36.62 0.03 -15.19
CA GLN A 5 35.70 -1.06 -15.47
C GLN A 5 34.39 -1.00 -14.68
N LYS A 6 33.36 -1.55 -15.32
CA LYS A 6 32.08 -1.94 -14.76
C LYS A 6 32.29 -2.92 -13.59
N THR A 7 31.91 -2.54 -12.38
CA THR A 7 31.57 -3.47 -11.32
C THR A 7 30.07 -3.50 -11.15
N THR A 8 29.49 -4.55 -11.71
CA THR A 8 28.09 -4.95 -11.59
C THR A 8 27.84 -5.35 -10.14
N ALA A 9 27.20 -4.48 -9.36
CA ALA A 9 26.64 -4.87 -8.07
C ALA A 9 25.32 -5.61 -8.30
N THR A 10 25.43 -6.91 -8.57
CA THR A 10 24.31 -7.84 -8.55
C THR A 10 23.93 -8.06 -7.09
N LEU A 11 23.03 -7.25 -6.54
CA LEU A 11 22.39 -7.53 -5.26
C LEU A 11 21.06 -8.25 -5.52
N LEU A 12 20.98 -9.48 -5.01
CA LEU A 12 19.83 -10.39 -5.08
C LEU A 12 18.50 -9.67 -4.80
N LEU A 13 17.67 -9.57 -5.84
CA LEU A 13 16.24 -9.23 -5.75
C LEU A 13 15.42 -10.54 -5.79
N ALA A 14 15.68 -11.45 -4.87
CA ALA A 14 15.04 -12.76 -4.83
C ALA A 14 14.65 -13.14 -3.40
N SER A 15 13.52 -12.61 -2.92
CA SER A 15 12.68 -13.17 -1.83
C SER A 15 11.57 -12.21 -1.34
N LEU A 16 10.84 -11.54 -2.23
CA LEU A 16 9.61 -10.81 -1.87
C LEU A 16 8.33 -11.44 -2.45
N PHE A 17 8.41 -12.68 -2.94
CA PHE A 17 7.24 -13.47 -3.30
C PHE A 17 7.02 -14.60 -2.28
N VAL A 18 6.44 -14.26 -1.13
CA VAL A 18 5.63 -15.19 -0.34
C VAL A 18 4.50 -14.37 0.29
N GLY A 19 3.26 -14.68 -0.09
CA GLY A 19 2.07 -14.08 0.50
C GLY A 19 0.88 -13.87 -0.43
N GLU A 20 0.65 -14.75 -1.42
CA GLU A 20 -0.74 -14.97 -1.87
C GLU A 20 -1.46 -15.73 -0.75
N ALA A 21 -2.10 -14.98 0.14
CA ALA A 21 -3.05 -15.51 1.10
C ALA A 21 -4.39 -14.81 0.87
N SER A 22 -5.22 -15.48 0.06
CA SER A 22 -6.67 -15.51 0.16
C SER A 22 -7.45 -14.20 -0.07
N PHE A 23 -7.41 -13.67 -1.30
CA PHE A 23 -8.46 -12.79 -1.82
C PHE A 23 -9.72 -13.61 -2.16
N ALA A 24 -10.41 -14.08 -1.13
CA ALA A 24 -11.69 -14.76 -1.26
C ALA A 24 -12.70 -14.19 -0.25
N ALA A 25 -12.89 -12.86 -0.24
CA ALA A 25 -14.00 -12.22 0.48
C ALA A 25 -14.14 -10.72 0.14
N GLU A 26 -14.58 -10.32 -1.07
CA GLU A 26 -14.92 -8.88 -1.28
C GLU A 26 -15.97 -8.55 -2.35
N TYR A 27 -16.70 -9.54 -2.86
CA TYR A 27 -17.82 -9.33 -3.79
C TYR A 27 -18.96 -10.28 -3.50
N GLY A 28 -20.19 -9.79 -3.73
CA GLY A 28 -21.33 -10.67 -3.85
C GLY A 28 -21.43 -11.21 -5.28
N THR A 29 -21.90 -12.44 -5.44
CA THR A 29 -22.21 -13.00 -6.76
C THR A 29 -23.72 -13.09 -6.94
N ARG A 30 -24.23 -12.66 -8.10
CA ARG A 30 -25.63 -12.86 -8.49
C ARG A 30 -25.69 -13.75 -9.73
N VAL A 31 -26.54 -14.76 -9.70
CA VAL A 31 -26.85 -15.57 -10.90
C VAL A 31 -27.98 -14.87 -11.67
N VAL A 32 -27.79 -14.64 -12.97
CA VAL A 32 -28.79 -14.07 -13.87
C VAL A 32 -29.97 -15.03 -14.01
N LYS A 33 -31.18 -14.55 -13.77
CA LYS A 33 -32.41 -15.33 -13.95
C LYS A 33 -32.94 -15.20 -15.38
N GLU A 34 -33.85 -16.09 -15.74
CA GLU A 34 -34.50 -16.06 -17.05
C GLU A 34 -35.22 -14.72 -17.28
N HIS A 35 -35.02 -14.13 -18.46
CA HIS A 35 -35.53 -12.80 -18.86
C HIS A 35 -35.00 -11.60 -18.07
N GLU A 36 -33.96 -11.74 -17.23
CA GLU A 36 -33.29 -10.58 -16.64
C GLU A 36 -32.36 -9.91 -17.66
N THR A 37 -32.36 -8.57 -17.66
CA THR A 37 -31.38 -7.76 -18.39
C THR A 37 -30.40 -7.12 -17.41
N LEU A 38 -29.19 -6.78 -17.87
CA LEU A 38 -28.20 -6.13 -17.00
C LEU A 38 -28.72 -4.75 -16.53
N SER A 39 -29.53 -4.09 -17.36
CA SER A 39 -30.24 -2.85 -17.04
C SER A 39 -31.34 -3.05 -16.00
N GLY A 40 -32.07 -4.17 -16.05
CA GLY A 40 -33.05 -4.58 -15.06
C GLY A 40 -32.39 -4.86 -13.71
N ILE A 41 -31.31 -5.65 -13.69
CA ILE A 41 -30.53 -5.95 -12.48
C ILE A 41 -29.92 -4.67 -11.88
N ALA A 42 -29.35 -3.81 -12.72
CA ALA A 42 -28.80 -2.53 -12.28
C ALA A 42 -29.86 -1.55 -11.73
N PHE A 43 -31.13 -1.75 -12.10
CA PHE A 43 -32.25 -0.97 -11.62
C PHE A 43 -32.84 -1.57 -10.33
N SER A 44 -33.15 -2.86 -10.31
CA SER A 44 -33.86 -3.53 -9.20
C SER A 44 -32.98 -3.79 -7.98
N ASP A 45 -31.70 -4.12 -8.18
CA ASP A 45 -30.88 -4.64 -7.08
C ASP A 45 -29.90 -3.60 -6.53
N LEU A 46 -29.73 -2.49 -7.25
CA LEU A 46 -28.88 -1.36 -6.88
C LEU A 46 -29.71 -0.11 -6.53
N GLU A 47 -30.98 -0.31 -6.13
CA GLU A 47 -32.00 0.74 -5.94
C GLU A 47 -31.74 1.63 -4.70
N GLY A 48 -31.89 2.96 -4.86
CA GLY A 48 -31.60 3.99 -3.83
C GLY A 48 -30.58 5.09 -4.24
N SER A 49 -30.06 5.02 -5.46
CA SER A 49 -29.03 5.91 -6.01
C SER A 49 -29.63 7.22 -6.58
N ILE A 50 -29.10 8.40 -6.20
CA ILE A 50 -29.47 9.80 -6.57
C ILE A 50 -29.41 10.09 -8.10
N TYR A 51 -29.40 9.08 -8.96
CA TYR A 51 -29.36 9.26 -10.41
C TYR A 51 -30.53 8.57 -11.09
N HIS A 52 -31.61 9.34 -11.29
CA HIS A 52 -32.67 9.08 -12.29
C HIS A 52 -32.15 9.05 -13.76
N LYS A 53 -30.86 8.78 -13.98
CA LYS A 53 -30.31 8.50 -15.31
C LYS A 53 -30.09 6.99 -15.39
N LYS A 54 -30.98 6.31 -16.12
CA LYS A 54 -31.03 4.85 -16.41
C LYS A 54 -29.69 4.16 -16.72
N ASN A 55 -28.57 4.87 -16.88
CA ASN A 55 -27.30 4.36 -17.41
C ASN A 55 -26.11 4.41 -16.42
N GLY A 56 -26.24 5.02 -15.23
CA GLY A 56 -25.13 5.16 -14.29
C GLY A 56 -24.77 3.83 -13.60
N ASN A 57 -25.77 3.16 -13.04
CA ASN A 57 -25.60 1.85 -12.38
C ASN A 57 -25.20 0.76 -13.38
N LEU A 58 -25.80 0.77 -14.58
CA LEU A 58 -25.47 -0.17 -15.64
C LEU A 58 -23.99 -0.11 -16.04
N ARG A 59 -23.44 1.10 -16.24
CA ARG A 59 -22.02 1.28 -16.57
C ARG A 59 -21.07 0.78 -15.48
N LYS A 60 -21.43 0.98 -14.21
CA LYS A 60 -20.65 0.46 -13.08
C LYS A 60 -20.68 -1.06 -13.03
N LEU A 61 -21.84 -1.67 -13.27
CA LEU A 61 -21.98 -3.11 -13.33
C LEU A 61 -21.20 -3.71 -14.51
N MET A 62 -21.20 -3.06 -15.67
CA MET A 62 -20.36 -3.45 -16.81
C MET A 62 -18.86 -3.28 -16.51
N ALA A 63 -18.46 -2.23 -15.80
CA ALA A 63 -17.06 -2.02 -15.41
C ALA A 63 -16.55 -3.10 -14.42
N LEU A 64 -17.42 -3.62 -13.55
CA LEU A 64 -17.12 -4.74 -12.65
C LEU A 64 -17.10 -6.10 -13.36
N ASN A 65 -17.71 -6.20 -14.55
CA ASN A 65 -17.82 -7.44 -15.32
C ASN A 65 -17.29 -7.24 -16.75
N PRO A 66 -15.97 -7.03 -16.95
CA PRO A 66 -15.41 -6.60 -18.24
C PRO A 66 -15.58 -7.57 -19.40
N TRP A 67 -15.93 -8.83 -19.11
CA TRP A 67 -16.22 -9.85 -20.14
C TRP A 67 -17.58 -9.65 -20.83
N ILE A 68 -18.45 -8.81 -20.26
CA ILE A 68 -19.75 -8.46 -20.84
C ILE A 68 -19.56 -7.27 -21.78
N LYS A 69 -19.57 -7.54 -23.08
CA LYS A 69 -19.38 -6.51 -24.12
C LYS A 69 -20.65 -5.72 -24.39
N ASP A 70 -21.80 -6.39 -24.31
CA ASP A 70 -23.12 -5.81 -24.47
C ASP A 70 -23.97 -6.12 -23.24
N GLY A 71 -24.60 -5.10 -22.66
CA GLY A 71 -25.47 -5.23 -21.48
C GLY A 71 -26.78 -5.97 -21.76
N ASP A 72 -27.15 -6.10 -23.03
CA ASP A 72 -28.34 -6.84 -23.46
C ASP A 72 -28.05 -8.31 -23.79
N GLU A 73 -26.79 -8.75 -23.80
CA GLU A 73 -26.35 -10.11 -24.16
C GLU A 73 -26.03 -11.01 -22.95
N ILE A 74 -26.65 -10.79 -21.80
CA ILE A 74 -26.47 -11.70 -20.65
C ILE A 74 -27.34 -12.94 -20.77
N LYS A 75 -26.79 -14.09 -20.37
CA LYS A 75 -27.50 -15.38 -20.43
C LYS A 75 -28.01 -15.81 -19.06
N PRO A 76 -29.18 -16.46 -18.97
CA PRO A 76 -29.62 -17.11 -17.74
C PRO A 76 -28.55 -18.08 -17.22
N GLY A 77 -28.31 -18.08 -15.91
CA GLY A 77 -27.26 -18.89 -15.27
C GLY A 77 -25.87 -18.25 -15.24
N GLN A 78 -25.65 -17.13 -15.94
CA GLN A 78 -24.39 -16.39 -15.87
C GLN A 78 -24.19 -15.78 -14.47
N VAL A 79 -22.98 -15.88 -13.93
CA VAL A 79 -22.64 -15.30 -12.62
C VAL A 79 -22.08 -13.90 -12.81
N LEU A 80 -22.71 -12.92 -12.16
CA LEU A 80 -22.30 -11.52 -12.14
C LEU A 80 -21.63 -11.19 -10.81
N VAL A 81 -20.54 -10.43 -10.88
CA VAL A 81 -19.89 -9.80 -9.74
C VAL A 81 -20.67 -8.53 -9.38
N MET A 82 -21.16 -8.48 -8.14
CA MET A 82 -21.98 -7.41 -7.60
C MET A 82 -21.26 -6.69 -6.45
N PRO A 83 -21.48 -5.37 -6.28
CA PRO A 83 -21.01 -4.64 -5.10
C PRO A 83 -21.72 -5.11 -3.82
N ARG A 84 -21.03 -5.05 -2.68
CA ARG A 84 -21.38 -5.68 -1.37
C ARG A 84 -22.80 -5.39 -0.82
N ASN A 85 -23.47 -4.31 -1.24
CA ASN A 85 -24.74 -3.84 -0.67
C ASN A 85 -25.93 -3.89 -1.64
N TYR A 86 -25.99 -4.86 -2.54
CA TYR A 86 -27.16 -5.04 -3.40
C TYR A 86 -28.30 -5.72 -2.62
N THR A 87 -29.52 -5.21 -2.78
CA THR A 87 -30.70 -5.80 -2.13
C THR A 87 -31.05 -7.07 -2.88
N GLN A 88 -30.83 -8.26 -2.29
CA GLN A 88 -31.44 -9.46 -2.83
C GLN A 88 -32.95 -9.39 -2.59
N ALA A 89 -33.71 -9.11 -3.65
CA ALA A 89 -35.17 -9.27 -3.60
C ALA A 89 -35.49 -10.70 -3.13
N LYS A 90 -36.15 -10.75 -1.96
CA LYS A 90 -36.54 -11.93 -1.19
C LYS A 90 -37.12 -13.00 -2.10
N ALA A 91 -36.41 -14.12 -2.26
CA ALA A 91 -36.92 -15.28 -2.98
C ALA A 91 -38.09 -15.89 -2.17
N THR A 92 -39.26 -15.90 -2.78
CA THR A 92 -40.47 -16.59 -2.34
C THR A 92 -40.17 -18.08 -2.15
N LYS A 93 -40.57 -18.62 -0.98
CA LYS A 93 -40.57 -20.06 -0.67
C LYS A 93 -41.40 -20.85 -1.70
N SER A 94 -40.86 -21.98 -2.19
CA SER A 94 -41.45 -23.35 -2.12
C SER A 94 -40.84 -24.28 -3.18
N PRO A 95 -40.88 -25.62 -3.00
CA PRO A 95 -40.77 -26.40 -1.77
C PRO A 95 -39.61 -27.43 -1.85
N ALA A 96 -39.44 -28.13 -0.73
CA ALA A 96 -38.42 -29.14 -0.44
C ALA A 96 -38.29 -30.27 -1.47
N ARG A 97 -37.04 -30.71 -1.70
CA ARG A 97 -36.73 -32.10 -1.98
C ARG A 97 -35.58 -32.55 -1.07
N GLU A 98 -36.01 -33.29 -0.06
CA GLU A 98 -35.27 -34.14 0.86
C GLU A 98 -34.36 -35.13 0.12
N VAL A 99 -33.06 -35.19 0.47
CA VAL A 99 -32.30 -36.45 0.64
C VAL A 99 -31.12 -36.21 1.61
N ALA A 100 -31.18 -36.93 2.75
CA ALA A 100 -30.14 -37.44 3.67
C ALA A 100 -28.74 -36.78 3.71
N SER A 101 -28.27 -36.25 4.84
CA SER A 101 -27.81 -36.96 6.05
C SER A 101 -26.65 -37.94 5.83
N VAL A 102 -25.41 -37.49 6.04
CA VAL A 102 -24.38 -38.25 6.78
C VAL A 102 -23.54 -37.26 7.59
N LYS A 103 -23.60 -37.40 8.92
CA LYS A 103 -22.60 -36.94 9.88
C LYS A 103 -21.62 -38.09 10.11
N GLU A 104 -20.33 -37.80 10.18
CA GLU A 104 -19.24 -38.49 10.91
C GLU A 104 -17.93 -37.98 10.29
N SER A 105 -16.81 -37.76 10.97
CA SER A 105 -16.41 -37.76 12.38
C SER A 105 -14.97 -37.24 12.34
N VAL A 106 -14.64 -36.31 13.23
CA VAL A 106 -13.25 -35.89 13.48
C VAL A 106 -12.74 -36.80 14.58
N GLU A 107 -11.68 -37.58 14.32
CA GLU A 107 -10.49 -37.71 15.19
C GLU A 107 -9.56 -38.83 14.71
N GLU A 108 -8.28 -38.64 15.05
CA GLU A 108 -7.28 -39.68 15.29
C GLU A 108 -6.43 -40.17 14.12
N ALA A 109 -5.20 -39.63 14.03
CA ALA A 109 -3.98 -40.43 14.13
C ALA A 109 -2.75 -39.51 14.18
N VAL A 110 -2.24 -39.30 15.40
CA VAL A 110 -0.88 -38.84 15.65
C VAL A 110 0.02 -40.08 15.70
N SER A 111 1.22 -39.95 15.15
CA SER A 111 2.46 -40.62 15.57
C SER A 111 3.00 -41.82 14.75
N ALA A 112 4.33 -41.77 14.67
CA ALA A 112 5.29 -42.85 14.47
C ALA A 112 5.61 -43.29 13.03
N ALA A 113 6.79 -42.87 12.54
CA ALA A 113 7.94 -43.78 12.46
C ALA A 113 9.21 -43.02 12.04
N ALA A 114 10.12 -42.84 12.99
CA ALA A 114 11.53 -42.63 12.74
C ALA A 114 12.22 -43.99 12.50
N GLU A 115 13.39 -43.92 11.85
CA GLU A 115 14.41 -44.96 11.66
C GLU A 115 14.20 -46.02 10.57
N ALA A 116 15.01 -45.96 9.52
CA ALA A 116 16.28 -46.69 9.53
C ALA A 116 17.24 -46.19 8.43
N ALA A 117 18.51 -46.08 8.82
CA ALA A 117 19.68 -45.86 7.98
C ALA A 117 19.86 -47.02 6.96
N GLY A 118 20.59 -46.93 5.87
CA GLY A 118 21.55 -45.97 5.34
C GLY A 118 22.39 -46.69 4.28
N GLU A 119 23.11 -45.99 3.41
CA GLU A 119 24.35 -46.54 2.82
C GLU A 119 25.23 -45.48 2.19
N LYS A 120 26.53 -45.70 2.37
CA LYS A 120 27.68 -44.84 2.09
C LYS A 120 27.90 -44.67 0.59
N SER A 121 28.39 -43.50 0.17
CA SER A 121 29.34 -43.44 -0.95
C SER A 121 30.24 -42.20 -0.87
N SER A 122 31.48 -42.42 -1.26
CA SER A 122 32.72 -41.76 -0.86
C SER A 122 33.04 -40.44 -1.56
N ALA A 123 33.65 -39.53 -0.80
CA ALA A 123 34.37 -38.35 -1.28
C ALA A 123 35.63 -38.72 -2.09
N PRO A 124 36.17 -37.75 -2.86
CA PRO A 124 37.60 -37.55 -2.84
C PRO A 124 38.03 -36.10 -2.54
N ALA A 125 39.07 -36.02 -1.72
CA ALA A 125 40.16 -35.05 -1.64
C ALA A 125 39.84 -33.54 -1.72
N ALA A 126 39.89 -32.91 -0.54
CA ALA A 126 40.03 -31.49 -0.36
C ALA A 126 41.33 -30.98 -1.02
N GLN A 127 41.17 -30.05 -1.96
CA GLN A 127 42.25 -29.18 -2.43
C GLN A 127 42.07 -27.85 -1.70
N GLU A 128 43.03 -27.51 -0.83
CA GLU A 128 43.09 -26.23 -0.12
C GLU A 128 43.18 -25.09 -1.13
N CYS A 129 42.04 -24.49 -1.47
CA CYS A 129 42.00 -23.16 -2.08
C CYS A 129 42.43 -22.14 -1.02
N ARG A 130 43.74 -21.90 -0.94
CA ARG A 130 44.30 -20.76 -0.22
C ARG A 130 43.86 -19.49 -0.96
N ALA A 131 42.80 -18.86 -0.46
CA ALA A 131 42.39 -17.55 -0.94
C ALA A 131 43.57 -16.58 -0.78
N PRO A 132 43.95 -15.80 -1.83
CA PRO A 132 44.92 -14.75 -1.65
C PRO A 132 44.35 -13.79 -0.61
N ALA A 133 45.13 -13.50 0.43
CA ALA A 133 44.82 -12.45 1.38
C ALA A 133 44.59 -11.16 0.58
N SER A 134 43.34 -10.76 0.43
CA SER A 134 43.02 -9.43 -0.04
C SER A 134 43.47 -8.50 1.08
N GLU A 135 44.64 -7.89 0.90
CA GLU A 135 44.98 -6.65 1.61
C GLU A 135 43.90 -5.64 1.24
N THR A 136 42.86 -5.57 2.07
CA THR A 136 41.89 -4.49 2.04
C THR A 136 42.65 -3.20 2.29
N PRO A 137 42.50 -2.16 1.46
CA PRO A 137 43.07 -0.85 1.74
C PRO A 137 42.56 -0.38 3.10
N GLU A 138 43.47 -0.01 3.99
CA GLU A 138 43.22 0.66 5.26
C GLU A 138 42.66 2.08 5.05
N ASP A 139 41.52 2.22 4.39
CA ASP A 139 40.75 3.47 4.44
C ASP A 139 39.71 3.33 5.55
N GLY A 140 40.07 3.88 6.71
CA GLY A 140 39.49 3.65 8.04
C GLY A 140 38.09 4.22 8.28
N PHE A 141 37.12 3.94 7.40
CA PHE A 141 35.72 4.18 7.69
C PHE A 141 35.12 3.00 8.46
N THR A 142 34.62 3.27 9.67
CA THR A 142 33.86 2.28 10.45
C THR A 142 32.37 2.44 10.14
N PRO A 143 31.69 1.42 9.56
CA PRO A 143 30.26 1.49 9.32
C PRO A 143 29.48 1.83 10.59
N LEU A 144 28.57 2.80 10.50
CA LEU A 144 27.77 3.25 11.63
C LEU A 144 26.30 2.91 11.42
N SER A 145 25.71 2.25 12.40
CA SER A 145 24.30 1.88 12.38
C SER A 145 23.48 2.89 13.16
N HIS A 146 22.29 3.21 12.66
CA HIS A 146 21.33 4.06 13.35
C HIS A 146 19.97 3.39 13.39
N LEU A 147 19.33 3.50 14.54
CA LEU A 147 17.95 3.09 14.72
C LEU A 147 17.12 4.32 15.05
N GLY A 148 16.00 4.51 14.36
CA GLY A 148 15.14 5.65 14.59
C GLY A 148 13.68 5.26 14.73
N PHE A 149 13.00 5.97 15.61
CA PHE A 149 11.56 5.85 15.83
C PHE A 149 10.94 7.23 15.83
N SER A 150 9.84 7.42 15.11
CA SER A 150 9.07 8.66 15.14
C SER A 150 7.60 8.41 15.37
N LEU A 151 7.02 9.24 16.22
CA LEU A 151 5.58 9.32 16.46
C LEU A 151 5.06 10.58 15.77
N GLY A 152 3.93 10.48 15.11
CA GLY A 152 3.34 11.60 14.40
C GLY A 152 1.83 11.56 14.40
N THR A 153 1.25 12.64 13.89
CA THR A 153 -0.17 12.73 13.62
C THR A 153 -0.38 13.37 12.26
N GLU A 154 -1.39 12.87 11.55
CA GLU A 154 -1.68 13.25 10.17
C GLU A 154 -3.15 13.56 10.02
N TYR A 155 -3.43 14.60 9.25
CA TYR A 155 -4.75 14.92 8.77
C TYR A 155 -4.72 14.81 7.24
N PHE A 156 -5.61 14.02 6.66
CA PHE A 156 -5.80 13.90 5.22
C PHE A 156 -7.21 14.31 4.79
N ARG A 157 -7.26 14.90 3.60
CA ARG A 157 -8.46 15.15 2.80
C ARG A 157 -8.34 14.37 1.50
N ILE A 158 -9.38 13.60 1.16
CA ILE A 158 -9.48 12.88 -0.11
C ILE A 158 -10.63 13.48 -0.89
N ASP A 159 -10.34 13.97 -2.09
CA ASP A 159 -11.32 14.41 -3.07
C ASP A 159 -11.36 13.36 -4.19
N GLY A 160 -12.45 12.61 -4.26
CA GLY A 160 -12.71 11.60 -5.28
C GLY A 160 -13.76 12.07 -6.30
N THR A 161 -13.56 11.74 -7.57
CA THR A 161 -14.55 11.94 -8.64
C THR A 161 -14.75 10.65 -9.41
N ASP A 162 -15.97 10.12 -9.40
CA ASP A 162 -16.35 8.91 -10.12
C ASP A 162 -16.37 9.17 -11.64
N LYS A 163 -15.63 8.38 -12.43
CA LYS A 163 -15.49 8.58 -13.88
C LYS A 163 -16.79 8.30 -14.63
N ALA A 164 -17.62 7.37 -14.16
CA ALA A 164 -18.85 6.94 -14.84
C ALA A 164 -20.01 7.93 -14.64
N THR A 165 -20.16 8.45 -13.42
CA THR A 165 -21.29 9.29 -13.00
C THR A 165 -20.92 10.76 -12.85
N ARG A 166 -19.63 11.08 -12.79
CA ARG A 166 -19.09 12.40 -12.42
C ARG A 166 -19.49 12.86 -11.01
N GLY A 167 -19.97 11.93 -10.17
CA GLY A 167 -20.25 12.22 -8.76
C GLY A 167 -18.96 12.48 -8.00
N THR A 168 -18.97 13.51 -7.14
CA THR A 168 -17.84 13.84 -6.27
C THR A 168 -18.07 13.33 -4.84
N ALA A 169 -16.96 13.08 -4.15
CA ALA A 169 -16.94 12.75 -2.75
C ALA A 169 -15.73 13.39 -2.07
N THR A 170 -15.98 14.23 -1.07
CA THR A 170 -14.95 14.71 -0.14
C THR A 170 -14.96 13.89 1.14
N ILE A 171 -13.79 13.40 1.55
CA ILE A 171 -13.58 12.66 2.79
C ILE A 171 -12.52 13.38 3.61
N LEU A 172 -12.81 13.60 4.89
CA LEU A 172 -11.91 14.28 5.82
C LEU A 172 -11.54 13.33 6.94
N SER A 173 -10.26 13.25 7.29
CA SER A 173 -9.81 12.49 8.44
C SER A 173 -9.96 13.27 9.75
N ARG A 174 -9.95 12.56 10.87
CA ARG A 174 -9.44 13.10 12.14
C ARG A 174 -7.93 12.95 12.16
N MET A 175 -7.30 13.62 13.12
CA MET A 175 -5.89 13.41 13.45
C MET A 175 -5.60 11.92 13.67
N SER A 176 -4.88 11.36 12.70
CA SER A 176 -4.57 9.94 12.53
C SER A 176 -3.16 9.70 13.06
N PRO A 177 -2.98 8.97 14.17
CA PRO A 177 -1.66 8.73 14.72
C PRO A 177 -0.85 7.81 13.80
N ALA A 178 0.43 8.14 13.64
CA ALA A 178 1.37 7.42 12.81
C ALA A 178 2.63 7.09 13.60
N VAL A 179 3.22 5.93 13.31
CA VAL A 179 4.50 5.49 13.81
C VAL A 179 5.39 5.14 12.63
N ARG A 180 6.65 5.55 12.70
CA ARG A 180 7.68 5.12 11.74
C ARG A 180 8.86 4.58 12.51
N ALA A 181 9.34 3.41 12.11
CA ALA A 181 10.63 2.88 12.52
C ALA A 181 11.54 2.88 11.30
N PHE A 182 12.83 3.16 11.49
CA PHE A 182 13.81 3.02 10.43
C PHE A 182 15.15 2.57 10.96
N TRP A 183 15.86 1.83 10.12
CA TRP A 183 17.23 1.46 10.31
C TRP A 183 18.06 2.09 9.19
N ARG A 184 19.16 2.74 9.53
CA ARG A 184 20.11 3.32 8.58
C ARG A 184 21.48 2.72 8.82
N LEU A 185 22.14 2.29 7.75
CA LEU A 185 23.53 1.86 7.75
C LEU A 185 24.34 2.84 6.90
N ASP A 186 25.24 3.57 7.56
CA ASP A 186 26.23 4.41 6.90
C ASP A 186 27.42 3.50 6.55
N TRP A 187 27.66 3.28 5.26
CA TRP A 187 28.76 2.45 4.76
C TRP A 187 29.87 3.27 4.11
N SER A 188 29.69 4.59 4.02
CA SER A 188 30.75 5.59 3.83
C SER A 188 30.35 6.92 4.46
N GLU A 189 31.23 7.91 4.42
CA GLU A 189 30.91 9.26 4.88
C GLU A 189 29.74 9.89 4.09
N GLU A 190 29.69 9.62 2.79
CA GLU A 190 28.69 10.19 1.87
C GLU A 190 27.44 9.33 1.73
N TRP A 191 27.53 8.01 1.90
CA TRP A 191 26.47 7.09 1.51
C TRP A 191 25.92 6.26 2.65
N SER A 192 24.60 6.07 2.59
CA SER A 192 23.89 5.21 3.52
C SER A 192 22.73 4.48 2.86
N SER A 193 22.38 3.34 3.44
CA SER A 193 21.18 2.58 3.10
C SER A 193 20.17 2.70 4.23
N ILE A 194 18.89 2.85 3.89
CA ILE A 194 17.82 3.03 4.87
C ILE A 194 16.70 2.04 4.59
N LEU A 195 16.29 1.31 5.62
CA LEU A 195 15.05 0.55 5.64
C LEU A 195 14.07 1.26 6.57
N ALA A 196 12.85 1.48 6.13
CA ALA A 196 11.83 2.12 6.95
C ALA A 196 10.51 1.35 6.89
N PHE A 197 9.85 1.28 8.04
CA PHE A 197 8.50 0.79 8.20
C PHE A 197 7.64 1.91 8.75
N ARG A 198 6.42 2.05 8.23
CA ARG A 198 5.43 3.02 8.67
C ARG A 198 4.14 2.29 8.97
N PHE A 199 3.48 2.71 10.03
CA PHE A 199 2.14 2.30 10.40
C PHE A 199 1.32 3.54 10.72
N ARG A 200 0.06 3.58 10.29
CA ARG A 200 -0.86 4.68 10.58
C ARG A 200 -2.23 4.11 10.94
N SER A 201 -2.85 4.68 11.97
CA SER A 201 -4.26 4.43 12.26
C SER A 201 -5.09 5.49 11.55
N ASP A 202 -5.70 5.13 10.44
CA ASP A 202 -6.57 5.99 9.67
C ASP A 202 -7.89 6.20 10.42
N ARG A 203 -8.18 7.45 10.77
CA ARG A 203 -9.43 7.82 11.44
C ARG A 203 -10.23 8.74 10.53
N VAL A 204 -11.36 8.29 10.00
CA VAL A 204 -12.14 9.13 9.08
C VAL A 204 -13.30 9.79 9.79
N SER A 205 -13.49 11.08 9.50
CA SER A 205 -14.62 11.87 9.94
C SER A 205 -15.57 12.15 8.78
N ALA A 206 -16.74 12.72 9.14
CA ALA A 206 -17.84 13.03 8.25
C ALA A 206 -17.42 13.48 6.84
N SER A 207 -18.15 12.96 5.87
CA SER A 207 -18.08 13.43 4.49
C SER A 207 -18.83 14.76 4.40
N ASP A 208 -18.24 15.76 3.75
CA ASP A 208 -18.90 17.05 3.45
C ASP A 208 -19.92 16.91 2.29
N ASN A 209 -20.55 15.73 2.15
CA ASN A 209 -21.39 15.38 0.99
C ASN A 209 -22.86 15.20 1.37
N GLY A 210 -23.36 15.90 2.40
CA GLY A 210 -24.77 15.83 2.82
C GLY A 210 -25.17 14.47 3.42
N ASN A 211 -26.26 13.86 2.93
CA ASN A 211 -26.87 12.62 3.43
C ASN A 211 -26.04 11.33 3.18
N LYS A 212 -24.79 11.44 2.71
CA LYS A 212 -23.97 10.26 2.38
C LYS A 212 -23.34 9.68 3.65
N ARG A 213 -23.51 8.36 3.85
CA ARG A 213 -22.92 7.60 4.94
C ARG A 213 -21.61 6.96 4.50
N ILE A 214 -20.59 7.05 5.35
CA ILE A 214 -19.34 6.29 5.19
C ILE A 214 -19.54 4.96 5.91
N GLU A 215 -19.38 3.83 5.20
CA GLU A 215 -19.64 2.50 5.76
C GLU A 215 -18.50 1.96 6.63
N GLU A 216 -17.25 2.31 6.31
CA GLU A 216 -16.06 1.93 7.08
C GLU A 216 -15.17 3.15 7.26
N ALA A 217 -15.35 3.85 8.40
CA ALA A 217 -14.66 5.11 8.67
C ALA A 217 -13.22 4.90 9.16
N ASP A 218 -12.91 3.84 9.90
CA ASP A 218 -11.61 3.71 10.55
C ASP A 218 -10.85 2.47 10.05
N GLY A 219 -9.53 2.52 10.15
CA GLY A 219 -8.70 1.33 10.04
C GLY A 219 -7.23 1.64 10.11
N LYS A 220 -6.42 0.83 9.42
CA LYS A 220 -4.97 0.83 9.56
C LYS A 220 -4.34 0.78 8.17
N SER A 221 -3.29 1.55 7.98
CA SER A 221 -2.44 1.49 6.80
C SER A 221 -1.00 1.27 7.21
N TRP A 222 -0.24 0.59 6.37
CA TRP A 222 1.18 0.35 6.58
C TRP A 222 1.97 0.63 5.32
N GLY A 223 3.28 0.76 5.48
CA GLY A 223 4.20 0.88 4.38
C GLY A 223 5.61 0.46 4.76
N PHE A 224 6.34 0.00 3.76
CA PHE A 224 7.74 -0.37 3.86
C PHE A 224 8.51 0.28 2.70
N SER A 225 9.73 0.73 2.96
CA SER A 225 10.60 1.29 1.94
C SER A 225 12.07 0.94 2.19
N ALA A 226 12.79 0.70 1.10
CA ALA A 226 14.24 0.70 1.06
C ALA A 226 14.72 1.97 0.35
N SER A 227 15.87 2.49 0.75
CA SER A 227 16.40 3.72 0.20
C SER A 227 17.91 3.77 0.21
N VAL A 228 18.46 4.51 -0.73
CA VAL A 228 19.88 4.89 -0.75
C VAL A 228 19.97 6.39 -0.60
N GLU A 229 20.74 6.86 0.37
CA GLU A 229 20.94 8.28 0.64
C GLU A 229 22.39 8.67 0.35
N ARG A 230 22.56 9.81 -0.33
CA ARG A 230 23.83 10.48 -0.55
C ARG A 230 23.84 11.83 0.16
N ARG A 231 24.90 12.12 0.90
CA ARG A 231 25.16 13.41 1.54
C ARG A 231 25.97 14.30 0.58
N TRP A 232 25.56 15.55 0.49
CA TRP A 232 26.19 16.58 -0.33
C TRP A 232 26.81 17.63 0.59
N GLY A 233 28.08 17.43 0.91
CA GLY A 233 28.77 18.22 1.93
C GLY A 233 28.09 18.13 3.29
N LYS A 234 28.07 19.24 4.04
CA LYS A 234 27.58 19.27 5.43
C LYS A 234 26.07 19.46 5.57
N ASN A 235 25.39 19.90 4.51
CA ASN A 235 24.05 20.45 4.62
C ASN A 235 23.01 19.77 3.73
N GLY A 236 23.41 19.20 2.59
CA GLY A 236 22.49 18.57 1.64
C GLY A 236 22.43 17.06 1.80
N ARG A 237 21.24 16.48 1.62
CA ARG A 237 21.05 15.02 1.52
C ARG A 237 20.05 14.71 0.43
N THR A 238 20.33 13.73 -0.42
CA THR A 238 19.38 13.22 -1.40
C THR A 238 19.19 11.74 -1.18
N ARG A 239 17.93 11.29 -1.18
CA ARG A 239 17.55 9.90 -1.00
C ARG A 239 16.75 9.42 -2.20
N ALA A 240 17.16 8.29 -2.77
CA ALA A 240 16.36 7.54 -3.71
C ALA A 240 15.57 6.47 -2.95
N ASN A 241 14.25 6.46 -3.12
CA ASN A 241 13.32 5.61 -2.39
C ASN A 241 12.65 4.61 -3.32
N LEU A 242 12.50 3.38 -2.86
CA LEU A 242 11.63 2.36 -3.44
C LEU A 242 10.85 1.70 -2.30
N GLY A 243 9.54 1.58 -2.43
CA GLY A 243 8.74 0.99 -1.36
C GLY A 243 7.34 0.61 -1.80
N ARG A 244 6.57 0.10 -0.84
CA ARG A 244 5.16 -0.19 -0.97
C ARG A 244 4.42 0.41 0.21
N GLN A 245 3.31 1.09 -0.05
CA GLN A 245 2.47 1.66 1.01
C GLN A 245 1.00 1.47 0.66
N GLU A 246 0.18 1.23 1.68
CA GLU A 246 -1.27 1.29 1.53
C GLU A 246 -1.76 2.73 1.44
N TYR A 247 -2.58 2.99 0.43
CA TYR A 247 -3.30 4.23 0.25
C TYR A 247 -4.80 3.98 0.35
N LEU A 248 -5.51 4.95 0.92
CA LEU A 248 -6.96 4.93 0.96
C LEU A 248 -7.52 5.41 -0.37
N PHE A 249 -8.42 4.64 -0.95
CA PHE A 249 -9.15 4.99 -2.17
C PHE A 249 -10.63 5.18 -1.86
N ALA A 250 -11.11 6.40 -2.09
CA ALA A 250 -12.49 6.77 -1.92
C ALA A 250 -13.31 6.32 -3.13
N ARG A 251 -14.34 5.52 -2.89
CA ARG A 251 -15.32 5.14 -3.90
C ARG A 251 -16.73 5.49 -3.45
N ALA A 252 -17.58 5.82 -4.41
CA ALA A 252 -19.00 6.01 -4.19
C ALA A 252 -19.76 4.93 -4.98
N PRO A 253 -19.83 3.67 -4.49
CA PRO A 253 -20.47 2.60 -5.22
C PRO A 253 -21.97 2.88 -5.42
N THR A 254 -22.61 3.50 -4.43
CA THR A 254 -23.97 4.03 -4.53
C THR A 254 -23.98 5.54 -4.32
N ALA A 255 -25.13 6.16 -4.44
CA ALA A 255 -25.24 7.60 -4.19
C ALA A 255 -25.33 7.97 -2.71
N GLN A 256 -25.67 7.03 -1.83
CA GLN A 256 -25.78 7.26 -0.40
C GLN A 256 -24.58 6.71 0.37
N THR A 257 -23.75 5.87 -0.25
CA THR A 257 -22.62 5.22 0.42
C THR A 257 -21.30 5.62 -0.20
N ILE A 258 -20.34 5.90 0.68
CA ILE A 258 -18.93 6.06 0.33
C ILE A 258 -18.18 4.91 0.99
N THR A 259 -17.43 4.17 0.20
CA THR A 259 -16.52 3.11 0.66
C THR A 259 -15.08 3.59 0.55
N LEU A 260 -14.23 3.09 1.45
CA LEU A 260 -12.82 3.41 1.53
C LEU A 260 -12.03 2.11 1.42
N ASP A 261 -11.45 1.89 0.24
CA ASP A 261 -10.64 0.72 0.02
C ASP A 261 -9.18 1.02 0.38
N ARG A 262 -8.47 0.02 0.88
CA ARG A 262 -7.03 0.11 1.13
C ARG A 262 -6.31 -0.62 0.03
N VAL A 263 -5.46 0.07 -0.70
CA VAL A 263 -4.72 -0.54 -1.80
C VAL A 263 -3.23 -0.30 -1.64
N GLY A 264 -2.48 -1.40 -1.61
CA GLY A 264 -1.04 -1.38 -1.50
C GLY A 264 -0.38 -1.02 -2.83
N THR A 265 0.13 0.20 -2.92
CA THR A 265 0.77 0.76 -4.13
C THR A 265 2.28 0.79 -3.96
N THR A 266 3.01 0.31 -4.96
CA THR A 266 4.47 0.45 -5.03
C THR A 266 4.82 1.87 -5.48
N PHE A 267 5.85 2.47 -4.90
CA PHE A 267 6.33 3.80 -5.26
C PHE A 267 7.83 3.83 -5.45
N ALA A 268 8.29 4.71 -6.33
CA ALA A 268 9.70 5.04 -6.51
C ALA A 268 9.86 6.56 -6.57
N GLY A 269 10.89 7.11 -5.95
CA GLY A 269 11.03 8.56 -5.89
C GLY A 269 12.35 9.07 -5.36
N LEU A 270 12.42 10.40 -5.30
CA LEU A 270 13.56 11.14 -4.79
C LEU A 270 13.09 12.06 -3.66
N GLU A 271 13.88 12.16 -2.61
CA GLU A 271 13.73 13.12 -1.53
C GLU A 271 15.03 13.90 -1.40
N HIS A 272 14.95 15.22 -1.25
CA HIS A 272 16.09 16.07 -0.97
C HIS A 272 15.83 16.91 0.27
N GLU A 273 16.83 16.98 1.14
CA GLU A 273 16.84 17.78 2.35
C GLU A 273 18.01 18.74 2.33
N GLN A 274 17.76 19.97 2.78
CA GLN A 274 18.76 21.01 2.93
C GLN A 274 18.70 21.60 4.33
N THR A 275 19.80 21.47 5.06
CA THR A 275 20.01 22.20 6.32
C THR A 275 20.32 23.66 5.99
N LEU A 276 19.52 24.57 6.54
CA LEU A 276 19.64 26.01 6.30
C LEU A 276 20.44 26.68 7.41
N VAL A 277 20.24 26.24 8.65
CA VAL A 277 20.88 26.82 9.84
C VAL A 277 21.38 25.69 10.73
N ARG A 278 22.60 25.84 11.25
CA ARG A 278 23.19 24.97 12.27
C ARG A 278 23.84 25.82 13.34
N VAL A 279 23.41 25.65 14.59
CA VAL A 279 23.93 26.34 15.77
C VAL A 279 24.25 25.29 16.83
N LYS A 280 25.54 25.02 17.03
CA LYS A 280 26.02 23.95 17.91
C LYS A 280 25.35 22.61 17.55
N SER A 281 24.60 22.04 18.49
CA SER A 281 23.84 20.79 18.35
C SER A 281 22.47 20.96 17.71
N ALA A 282 21.98 22.17 17.50
CA ALA A 282 20.68 22.41 16.87
C ALA A 282 20.84 22.71 15.37
N SER A 283 19.91 22.22 14.57
CA SER A 283 19.81 22.51 13.14
C SER A 283 18.37 22.65 12.70
N ALA A 284 18.14 23.43 11.66
CA ALA A 284 16.85 23.59 11.02
C ALA A 284 17.02 23.60 9.50
N GLY A 285 16.01 23.08 8.81
CA GLY A 285 16.06 22.95 7.36
C GLY A 285 14.72 22.66 6.73
N ILE A 286 14.78 22.42 5.44
CA ILE A 286 13.62 22.11 4.59
C ILE A 286 13.93 20.90 3.73
N GLY A 287 12.88 20.29 3.19
CA GLY A 287 13.02 19.22 2.22
C GLY A 287 11.80 19.09 1.32
N ALA A 288 12.01 18.38 0.22
CA ALA A 288 10.98 18.05 -0.74
C ALA A 288 11.16 16.60 -1.23
N ALA A 289 10.07 15.90 -1.46
CA ALA A 289 10.05 14.57 -2.05
C ALA A 289 9.07 14.49 -3.20
N ALA A 290 9.39 13.61 -4.13
CA ALA A 290 8.72 13.40 -5.41
C ALA A 290 8.69 11.90 -5.69
N ASN A 291 7.52 11.28 -5.60
CA ASN A 291 7.35 9.85 -5.80
C ASN A 291 6.37 9.59 -6.95
N ALA A 292 6.79 8.76 -7.90
CA ALA A 292 5.89 8.10 -8.85
C ALA A 292 5.23 6.92 -8.15
N LEU A 293 3.90 6.86 -8.25
CA LEU A 293 3.10 5.75 -7.73
C LEU A 293 2.84 4.80 -8.90
N LEU A 294 3.32 3.56 -8.80
CA LEU A 294 3.20 2.59 -9.86
C LEU A 294 1.78 2.01 -9.93
N PRO A 295 1.35 1.51 -11.10
CA PRO A 295 0.08 0.82 -11.23
C PRO A 295 -0.04 -0.36 -10.26
N SER A 296 -1.26 -0.61 -9.79
CA SER A 296 -1.58 -1.75 -8.92
C SER A 296 -3.04 -2.17 -9.11
N ASP A 297 -3.40 -3.34 -8.62
CA ASP A 297 -4.77 -3.82 -8.63
C ASP A 297 -5.44 -3.50 -7.29
N GLY A 298 -6.58 -2.82 -7.36
CA GLY A 298 -7.49 -2.70 -6.23
C GLY A 298 -8.56 -3.80 -6.28
N PRO A 299 -9.45 -3.87 -5.28
CA PRO A 299 -10.60 -4.77 -5.34
C PRO A 299 -11.44 -4.42 -6.58
N GLY A 300 -11.41 -5.27 -7.61
CA GLY A 300 -12.29 -5.16 -8.78
C GLY A 300 -12.09 -3.93 -9.67
N TYR A 301 -10.97 -3.22 -9.53
CA TYR A 301 -10.59 -2.11 -10.41
C TYR A 301 -9.08 -1.95 -10.48
N LYS A 302 -8.60 -1.29 -11.54
CA LYS A 302 -7.17 -1.01 -11.72
C LYS A 302 -6.82 0.37 -11.22
N ILE A 303 -5.71 0.48 -10.52
CA ILE A 303 -5.10 1.75 -10.13
C ILE A 303 -4.06 2.12 -11.18
N GLU A 304 -4.19 3.32 -11.71
CA GLU A 304 -3.30 3.90 -12.70
C GLU A 304 -2.06 4.49 -12.03
N THR A 305 -1.04 4.80 -12.84
CA THR A 305 0.13 5.53 -12.36
C THR A 305 -0.30 6.87 -11.74
N GLY A 306 0.30 7.20 -10.61
CA GLY A 306 0.04 8.45 -9.90
C GLY A 306 1.33 9.16 -9.52
N TRP A 307 1.16 10.26 -8.78
CA TRP A 307 2.26 11.05 -8.28
C TRP A 307 1.98 11.52 -6.86
N ASN A 308 3.03 11.60 -6.05
CA ASN A 308 2.98 12.04 -4.67
C ASN A 308 4.15 13.01 -4.44
N GLY A 309 3.82 14.26 -4.13
CA GLY A 309 4.77 15.31 -3.80
C GLY A 309 4.64 15.70 -2.34
N ARG A 310 5.76 15.80 -1.62
CA ARG A 310 5.80 16.18 -0.21
C ARG A 310 6.77 17.33 0.00
N GLY A 311 6.36 18.36 0.72
CA GLY A 311 7.24 19.41 1.24
C GLY A 311 7.25 19.36 2.75
N PHE A 312 8.41 19.61 3.37
CA PHE A 312 8.53 19.60 4.82
C PHE A 312 9.59 20.57 5.33
N ALA A 313 9.42 20.96 6.59
CA ALA A 313 10.41 21.68 7.37
C ALA A 313 10.76 20.85 8.61
N PHE A 314 12.00 20.95 9.06
CA PHE A 314 12.47 20.18 10.20
C PHE A 314 13.33 21.01 11.14
N VAL A 315 13.33 20.59 12.41
CA VAL A 315 14.27 21.01 13.44
C VAL A 315 14.87 19.75 14.05
N GLN A 316 16.19 19.72 14.21
CA GLN A 316 16.90 18.58 14.76
C GLN A 316 17.90 19.03 15.81
N HIS A 317 17.93 18.32 16.95
CA HIS A 317 18.91 18.48 18.00
C HIS A 317 19.75 17.22 18.12
N GLU A 318 21.06 17.33 17.92
CA GLU A 318 22.03 16.25 17.94
C GLU A 318 22.77 16.20 19.27
N ARG A 319 22.78 15.05 19.92
CA ARG A 319 23.71 14.69 20.99
C ARG A 319 24.68 13.63 20.49
N GLU A 320 25.60 13.23 21.36
CA GLU A 320 26.63 12.26 21.04
C GLU A 320 26.02 10.91 20.59
N SER A 321 25.13 10.34 21.41
CA SER A 321 24.53 9.01 21.20
C SER A 321 23.14 9.02 20.55
N PHE A 322 22.44 10.16 20.53
CA PHE A 322 21.12 10.26 19.91
C PHE A 322 20.83 11.64 19.33
N SER A 323 19.83 11.74 18.45
CA SER A 323 19.27 13.00 17.99
C SER A 323 17.74 12.99 18.04
N ILE A 324 17.16 14.13 18.38
CA ILE A 324 15.71 14.36 18.32
C ILE A 324 15.41 15.20 17.09
N ARG A 325 14.38 14.84 16.32
CA ARG A 325 13.97 15.57 15.11
C ARG A 325 12.46 15.80 15.11
N GLY A 326 12.04 17.04 14.94
CA GLY A 326 10.65 17.39 14.66
C GLY A 326 10.47 17.75 13.19
N ASP A 327 9.40 17.26 12.57
CA ASP A 327 9.04 17.53 11.18
C ASP A 327 7.62 18.09 11.10
N LEU A 328 7.41 19.10 10.26
CA LEU A 328 6.10 19.56 9.80
C LEU A 328 6.03 19.35 8.29
N PHE A 329 4.95 18.78 7.78
CA PHE A 329 4.87 18.45 6.35
C PHE A 329 3.48 18.65 5.73
N LEU A 330 3.51 18.89 4.43
CA LEU A 330 2.37 18.88 3.52
C LEU A 330 2.68 17.93 2.38
N GLU A 331 1.74 17.06 2.05
CA GLU A 331 1.83 16.08 0.98
C GLU A 331 0.60 16.18 0.09
N LYS A 332 0.82 16.12 -1.22
CA LYS A 332 -0.22 16.07 -2.24
C LYS A 332 -0.02 14.86 -3.11
N GLN A 333 -1.06 14.08 -3.26
CA GLN A 333 -1.10 12.90 -4.10
C GLN A 333 -2.20 13.04 -5.13
N THR A 334 -1.92 12.60 -6.35
CA THR A 334 -2.92 12.39 -7.39
C THR A 334 -2.73 11.00 -7.93
N GLN A 335 -3.76 10.17 -7.88
CA GLN A 335 -3.73 8.84 -8.44
C GLN A 335 -5.12 8.47 -8.95
N ASN A 336 -5.17 8.04 -10.19
CA ASN A 336 -6.43 7.64 -10.81
C ASN A 336 -6.62 6.14 -10.70
N SER A 337 -7.85 5.70 -10.90
CA SER A 337 -8.23 4.32 -11.11
C SER A 337 -9.12 4.22 -12.33
N SER A 338 -9.42 3.00 -12.76
CA SER A 338 -10.42 2.75 -13.81
C SER A 338 -11.82 3.24 -13.43
N LEU A 339 -12.10 3.48 -12.13
CA LEU A 339 -13.41 3.91 -11.64
C LEU A 339 -13.48 5.38 -11.22
N ALA A 340 -12.39 5.95 -10.70
CA ALA A 340 -12.38 7.28 -10.09
C ALA A 340 -11.05 8.00 -10.27
N GLU A 341 -11.13 9.32 -10.36
CA GLU A 341 -9.99 10.22 -10.20
C GLU A 341 -9.89 10.61 -8.72
N GLN A 342 -8.69 10.56 -8.14
CA GLN A 342 -8.50 10.88 -6.73
C GLN A 342 -7.34 11.85 -6.51
N LYS A 343 -7.60 12.83 -5.66
CA LYS A 343 -6.60 13.73 -5.11
C LYS A 343 -6.62 13.61 -3.59
N THR A 344 -5.45 13.52 -2.98
CA THR A 344 -5.29 13.47 -1.53
C THR A 344 -4.35 14.58 -1.11
N THR A 345 -4.75 15.32 -0.08
CA THR A 345 -3.87 16.30 0.59
C THR A 345 -3.71 15.86 2.03
N THR A 346 -2.47 15.69 2.48
CA THR A 346 -2.14 15.28 3.84
C THR A 346 -1.26 16.36 4.48
N THR A 347 -1.63 16.80 5.68
CA THR A 347 -0.81 17.67 6.51
C THR A 347 -0.50 16.93 7.79
N GLY A 348 0.73 17.01 8.28
CA GLY A 348 1.10 16.30 9.49
C GLY A 348 2.31 16.86 10.20
N MET A 349 2.54 16.29 11.37
CA MET A 349 3.72 16.53 12.17
C MET A 349 4.26 15.21 12.72
N ALA A 350 5.57 15.14 12.91
CA ALA A 350 6.23 14.00 13.52
C ALA A 350 7.34 14.45 14.47
N LEU A 351 7.55 13.69 15.54
CA LEU A 351 8.67 13.80 16.46
C LEU A 351 9.40 12.46 16.48
N GLY A 352 10.67 12.48 16.13
CA GLY A 352 11.53 11.33 16.03
C GLY A 352 12.71 11.37 16.99
N LEU A 353 13.12 10.19 17.43
CA LEU A 353 14.34 9.93 18.19
C LEU A 353 15.19 8.96 17.37
N ILE A 354 16.47 9.28 17.20
CA ILE A 354 17.42 8.52 16.38
C ILE A 354 18.63 8.20 17.24
N TRP A 355 18.92 6.94 17.45
CA TRP A 355 20.07 6.46 18.20
C TRP A 355 21.21 6.10 17.25
N LYS A 356 22.44 6.36 17.68
CA LYS A 356 23.65 5.86 17.03
C LYS A 356 24.06 4.57 17.73
N LEU A 357 24.19 3.50 16.97
CA LEU A 357 24.67 2.20 17.42
C LEU A 357 26.11 2.09 16.94
N GLN A 358 27.04 2.11 17.90
CA GLN A 358 28.46 1.90 17.66
C GLN A 358 28.83 0.43 17.79
#